data_AF-A0A839ZYN9-F1
#
_entry.id   AF-A0A839ZYN9-F1
#
_cell.length_a   1.000
_cell.length_b   1.000
_cell.length_c   1.000
_cell.angle_alpha   90.00
_cell.angle_beta   90.00
_cell.angle_gamma   90.00
#
_symmetry.space_group_name_H-M   'P 1'
#
loop_
_entity.id
_entity.type
_entity.pdbx_description
1 polymer ?
#
loop_
_entity_poly.entity_id
_entity_poly.type
_entity_poly.pdbx_seq_one_letter_code
_entity_poly.pdbx_strand_id
1 'polypeptide(L)'
;MRGAALACLSLLLAAGCDRKPAEPPAAPPASVPVAEAPAPAAPVVGLEGAYAAISNTAVGVTGDLTASAGTLRFAQGQSYRLEGVSTLKGARAYASTQGSFAGLIDVPDTADLSLFKVMAEDPGKARNGGLCGATPTTYLVTYVGVDGSGAAGLFVIAFSGQAAPGANSPEAELCGTFMYAPKTG
;
A
#
# COMPACT_ATOMS: atom_id res chain seq x y z
N MET A 1 -13.97 37.74 -19.86
CA MET A 1 -15.16 37.68 -20.73
C MET A 1 -16.25 36.98 -19.92
N ARG A 2 -17.36 37.69 -19.70
CA ARG A 2 -18.50 37.25 -18.88
C ARG A 2 -19.47 36.49 -19.80
N GLY A 3 -19.83 35.26 -19.47
CA GLY A 3 -20.82 34.47 -20.20
C GLY A 3 -21.89 33.96 -19.23
N ALA A 4 -23.08 34.55 -19.30
CA ALA A 4 -24.28 34.17 -18.57
C ALA A 4 -25.23 33.41 -19.50
N ALA A 5 -25.90 32.36 -19.01
CA ALA A 5 -27.10 31.76 -19.61
C ALA A 5 -27.76 30.88 -18.53
N LEU A 6 -28.79 31.33 -17.79
CA LEU A 6 -30.20 31.54 -18.15
C LEU A 6 -30.99 30.24 -18.40
N ALA A 7 -31.72 29.84 -17.35
CA ALA A 7 -33.06 29.27 -17.25
C ALA A 7 -33.59 28.26 -18.30
N CYS A 8 -34.16 27.16 -17.80
CA CYS A 8 -35.49 26.72 -18.21
C CYS A 8 -36.22 25.97 -17.08
N LEU A 9 -37.33 26.59 -16.67
CA LEU A 9 -38.34 26.12 -15.74
C LEU A 9 -39.35 25.29 -16.53
N SER A 10 -39.73 24.10 -16.06
CA SER A 10 -40.85 23.34 -16.64
C SER A 10 -41.63 22.64 -15.53
N LEU A 11 -42.67 23.33 -15.06
CA LEU A 11 -43.78 22.74 -14.33
C LEU A 11 -44.67 21.95 -15.30
N LEU A 12 -44.95 20.69 -14.97
CA LEU A 12 -46.10 19.96 -15.49
C LEU A 12 -46.84 19.32 -14.30
N LEU A 13 -48.02 19.88 -14.01
CA LEU A 13 -49.07 19.23 -13.23
C LEU A 13 -49.88 18.33 -14.18
N ALA A 14 -50.13 17.09 -13.77
CA ALA A 14 -51.19 16.25 -14.34
C ALA A 14 -51.83 15.38 -13.26
N ALA A 15 -53.15 15.25 -13.41
CA ALA A 15 -54.13 14.71 -12.48
C ALA A 15 -54.03 13.21 -12.16
N GLY A 16 -54.33 12.89 -10.89
CA GLY A 16 -55.43 12.01 -10.48
C GLY A 16 -55.54 10.61 -11.08
N CYS A 17 -55.22 9.60 -10.27
CA CYS A 17 -55.83 8.26 -10.31
C CYS A 17 -55.83 7.68 -8.89
N ASP A 18 -57.00 7.68 -8.26
CA ASP A 18 -57.32 6.95 -7.04
C ASP A 18 -57.17 5.44 -7.31
N ARG A 19 -56.09 4.83 -6.80
CA ARG A 19 -55.88 3.39 -6.81
C ARG A 19 -55.81 2.89 -5.38
N LYS A 20 -56.82 2.09 -5.01
CA LYS A 20 -56.90 1.22 -3.84
C LYS A 20 -55.51 0.66 -3.45
N PRO A 21 -55.03 0.83 -2.21
CA PRO A 21 -53.79 0.19 -1.77
C PRO A 21 -53.97 -1.32 -1.82
N ALA A 22 -53.31 -1.97 -2.78
CA ALA A 22 -53.03 -3.39 -2.68
C ALA A 22 -51.93 -3.55 -1.63
N GLU A 23 -52.19 -4.40 -0.64
CA GLU A 23 -51.23 -4.75 0.40
C GLU A 23 -49.93 -5.23 -0.29
N PRO A 24 -48.78 -4.60 0.00
CA PRO A 24 -47.52 -4.99 -0.61
C PRO A 24 -47.24 -6.46 -0.27
N PRO A 25 -46.86 -7.31 -1.25
CA PRO A 25 -46.36 -8.63 -0.93
C PRO A 25 -45.17 -8.47 0.02
N ALA A 26 -45.23 -9.18 1.15
CA ALA A 26 -44.19 -9.16 2.17
C ALA A 26 -42.81 -9.27 1.49
N ALA A 27 -41.98 -8.26 1.72
CA ALA A 27 -40.62 -8.24 1.17
C ALA A 27 -39.92 -9.55 1.58
N PRO A 28 -39.26 -10.25 0.64
CA PRO A 28 -38.44 -11.40 1.01
C PRO A 28 -37.43 -10.94 2.08
N PRO A 29 -37.17 -11.76 3.11
CA PRO A 29 -36.26 -11.39 4.18
C PRO A 29 -34.93 -10.96 3.57
N ALA A 30 -34.48 -9.75 3.91
CA ALA A 30 -33.20 -9.23 3.49
C ALA A 30 -32.14 -10.26 3.88
N SER A 31 -31.54 -10.91 2.87
CA SER A 31 -30.39 -11.77 3.05
C SER A 31 -29.29 -10.90 3.65
N VAL A 32 -29.06 -11.06 4.95
CA VAL A 32 -27.92 -10.49 5.65
C VAL A 32 -26.67 -10.84 4.84
N PRO A 33 -25.85 -9.84 4.44
CA PRO A 33 -24.58 -10.15 3.81
C PRO A 33 -23.80 -10.99 4.81
N VAL A 34 -23.55 -12.25 4.44
CA VAL A 34 -22.65 -13.13 5.17
C VAL A 34 -21.31 -12.39 5.15
N ALA A 35 -20.91 -11.85 6.31
CA ALA A 35 -19.60 -11.27 6.47
C ALA A 35 -18.60 -12.37 6.12
N GLU A 36 -17.93 -12.22 4.97
CA GLU A 36 -16.86 -13.11 4.57
C GLU A 36 -15.81 -13.05 5.68
N ALA A 37 -15.66 -14.15 6.42
CA ALA A 37 -14.67 -14.25 7.47
C ALA A 37 -13.30 -13.97 6.84
N PRO A 38 -12.49 -13.05 7.40
CA PRO A 38 -11.20 -12.71 6.81
C PRO A 38 -10.39 -13.99 6.64
N ALA A 39 -10.04 -14.30 5.39
CA ALA A 39 -9.21 -15.45 5.09
C ALA A 39 -7.93 -15.37 5.95
N PRO A 40 -7.48 -16.49 6.53
CA PRO A 40 -6.26 -16.50 7.33
C PRO A 40 -5.11 -15.93 6.50
N ALA A 41 -4.48 -14.87 7.01
CA ALA A 41 -3.36 -14.24 6.35
C ALA A 41 -2.24 -15.28 6.16
N ALA A 42 -1.81 -15.48 4.92
CA ALA A 42 -0.67 -16.33 4.64
C ALA A 42 0.55 -15.86 5.44
N PRO A 43 1.35 -16.78 6.01
CA PRO A 43 2.53 -16.41 6.77
C PRO A 43 3.49 -15.62 5.88
N VAL A 44 3.86 -14.43 6.33
CA VAL A 44 4.86 -13.60 5.65
C VAL A 44 6.23 -14.22 5.89
N VAL A 45 6.91 -14.64 4.82
CA VAL A 45 8.27 -15.17 4.91
C VAL A 45 9.21 -14.05 5.36
N GLY A 46 10.02 -14.33 6.38
CA GLY A 46 11.00 -13.39 6.90
C GLY A 46 12.01 -12.98 5.82
N LEU A 47 12.30 -11.68 5.73
CA LEU A 47 13.32 -11.17 4.84
C LEU A 47 14.71 -11.46 5.40
N GLU A 48 15.55 -12.13 4.61
CA GLU A 48 16.90 -12.53 5.00
C GLU A 48 17.91 -12.15 3.91
N GLY A 49 19.17 -11.91 4.30
CA GLY A 49 20.30 -11.72 3.39
C GLY A 49 20.91 -10.32 3.39
N ALA A 50 21.92 -10.12 2.54
CA ALA A 50 22.62 -8.85 2.37
C ALA A 50 22.44 -8.33 0.94
N TYR A 51 22.19 -7.03 0.81
CA TYR A 51 21.81 -6.40 -0.44
C TYR A 51 22.55 -5.06 -0.62
N ALA A 52 23.08 -4.81 -1.81
CA ALA A 52 23.73 -3.58 -2.20
C ALA A 52 22.70 -2.56 -2.68
N ALA A 53 22.78 -1.29 -2.26
CA ALA A 53 21.87 -0.25 -2.72
C ALA A 53 22.08 0.06 -4.21
N ILE A 54 20.99 0.11 -4.99
CA ILE A 54 21.07 0.38 -6.45
C ILE A 54 20.20 1.55 -6.91
N SER A 55 19.10 1.87 -6.21
CA SER A 55 18.38 3.12 -6.53
C SER A 55 19.10 4.33 -5.94
N ASN A 56 19.02 5.48 -6.61
CA ASN A 56 19.62 6.73 -6.12
C ASN A 56 19.12 7.07 -4.70
N THR A 57 17.85 6.81 -4.41
CA THR A 57 17.25 6.98 -3.08
C THR A 57 17.89 6.04 -2.06
N ALA A 58 18.05 4.76 -2.38
CA ALA A 58 18.69 3.80 -1.48
C ALA A 58 20.16 4.18 -1.22
N VAL A 59 20.93 4.52 -2.26
CA VAL A 59 22.34 4.92 -2.12
C VAL A 59 22.45 6.18 -1.24
N GLY A 60 21.63 7.19 -1.49
CA GLY A 60 21.70 8.47 -0.80
C GLY A 60 21.13 8.47 0.63
N VAL A 61 20.12 7.65 0.92
CA VAL A 61 19.39 7.69 2.20
C VAL A 61 19.77 6.56 3.13
N THR A 62 19.93 5.34 2.62
CA THR A 62 20.08 4.15 3.47
C THR A 62 21.44 3.48 3.35
N GLY A 63 22.06 3.56 2.17
CA GLY A 63 23.14 2.65 1.77
C GLY A 63 22.68 1.20 1.76
N ASP A 64 23.62 0.27 1.77
CA ASP A 64 23.37 -1.18 1.72
C ASP A 64 22.46 -1.67 2.85
N LEU A 65 21.73 -2.76 2.60
CA LEU A 65 20.78 -3.36 3.53
C LEU A 65 21.25 -4.76 3.95
N THR A 66 21.08 -5.08 5.23
CA THR A 66 21.13 -6.45 5.75
C THR A 66 19.80 -6.75 6.44
N ALA A 67 19.16 -7.85 6.07
CA ALA A 67 17.95 -8.33 6.69
C ALA A 67 18.23 -9.63 7.45
N SER A 68 17.80 -9.69 8.71
CA SER A 68 17.84 -10.93 9.48
C SER A 68 16.85 -10.95 10.64
N ALA A 69 16.17 -12.07 10.84
CA ALA A 69 15.25 -12.33 11.95
C ALA A 69 14.23 -11.21 12.18
N GLY A 70 13.61 -10.73 11.08
CA GLY A 70 12.63 -9.64 11.11
C GLY A 70 13.23 -8.27 11.40
N THR A 71 14.55 -8.10 11.32
CA THR A 71 15.24 -6.82 11.47
C THR A 71 15.87 -6.40 10.15
N LEU A 72 15.68 -5.14 9.76
CA LEU A 72 16.46 -4.48 8.70
C LEU A 72 17.53 -3.61 9.34
N ARG A 73 18.74 -3.67 8.80
CA ARG A 73 19.86 -2.79 9.16
C ARG A 73 20.44 -2.19 7.91
N PHE A 74 20.64 -0.88 7.94
CA PHE A 74 21.11 -0.10 6.81
C PHE A 74 22.52 0.43 7.06
N ALA A 75 23.33 0.56 6.02
CA ALA A 75 24.72 0.99 6.12
C ALA A 75 24.86 2.43 6.67
N GLN A 76 23.85 3.28 6.49
CA GLN A 76 23.80 4.62 7.11
C GLN A 76 23.37 4.61 8.59
N GLY A 77 23.15 3.43 9.16
CA GLY A 77 22.95 3.22 10.59
C GLY A 77 21.49 3.10 11.02
N GLN A 78 20.51 3.25 10.11
CA GLN A 78 19.12 3.02 10.47
C GLN A 78 18.86 1.54 10.75
N SER A 79 17.93 1.24 11.65
CA SER A 79 17.42 -0.11 11.85
C SER A 79 15.93 -0.17 12.12
N TYR A 80 15.30 -1.25 11.67
CA TYR A 80 13.86 -1.45 11.76
C TYR A 80 13.58 -2.85 12.25
N ARG A 81 12.67 -2.98 13.22
CA ARG A 81 12.10 -4.27 13.60
C ARG A 81 10.72 -4.40 13.00
N LEU A 82 10.48 -5.50 12.30
CA LEU A 82 9.30 -5.74 11.49
C LEU A 82 8.46 -6.87 12.07
N GLU A 83 7.14 -6.74 11.92
CA GLU A 83 6.17 -7.80 12.12
C GLU A 83 5.44 -8.06 10.80
N GLY A 84 5.43 -9.31 10.34
CA GLY A 84 4.72 -9.70 9.12
C GLY A 84 3.20 -9.57 9.32
N VAL A 85 2.53 -8.84 8.43
CA VAL A 85 1.08 -8.60 8.51
C VAL A 85 0.32 -9.49 7.54
N SER A 86 0.67 -9.42 6.24
CA SER A 86 -0.03 -10.17 5.19
C SER A 86 0.77 -10.19 3.88
N THR A 87 0.30 -10.93 2.89
CA THR A 87 0.76 -10.84 1.50
C THR A 87 -0.25 -10.04 0.67
N LEU A 88 0.23 -9.20 -0.24
CA LEU A 88 -0.56 -8.37 -1.15
C LEU A 88 -0.23 -8.73 -2.61
N LYS A 89 -1.19 -8.55 -3.53
CA LYS A 89 -0.89 -8.60 -4.95
C LYS A 89 -0.35 -7.26 -5.45
N GLY A 90 0.61 -7.30 -6.37
CA GLY A 90 1.18 -6.12 -7.03
C GLY A 90 0.13 -5.19 -7.64
N ALA A 91 -0.90 -5.77 -8.27
CA ALA A 91 -2.02 -5.03 -8.87
C ALA A 91 -2.86 -4.21 -7.88
N ARG A 92 -2.75 -4.46 -6.56
CA ARG A 92 -3.57 -3.78 -5.56
C ARG A 92 -3.20 -2.30 -5.48
N ALA A 93 -4.20 -1.43 -5.40
CA ALA A 93 -3.97 0.00 -5.20
C ALA A 93 -3.44 0.29 -3.79
N TYR A 94 -2.45 1.17 -3.68
CA TYR A 94 -1.79 1.51 -2.40
C TYR A 94 -2.36 2.75 -1.70
N ALA A 95 -3.18 3.54 -2.39
CA ALA A 95 -3.85 4.73 -1.87
C ALA A 95 -5.09 5.07 -2.71
N SER A 96 -5.76 6.19 -2.38
CA SER A 96 -6.90 6.72 -3.14
C SER A 96 -6.54 7.15 -4.58
N THR A 97 -5.24 7.30 -4.89
CA THR A 97 -4.70 7.70 -6.19
C THR A 97 -4.88 6.66 -7.30
N GLN A 98 -5.39 5.46 -6.98
CA GLN A 98 -5.56 4.32 -7.90
C GLN A 98 -4.25 3.73 -8.46
N GLY A 99 -3.07 4.23 -8.04
CA GLY A 99 -1.78 3.61 -8.40
C GLY A 99 -1.61 2.24 -7.74
N SER A 100 -1.05 1.27 -8.46
CA SER A 100 -0.78 -0.08 -7.96
C SER A 100 0.59 -0.15 -7.27
N PHE A 101 0.77 -1.09 -6.33
CA PHE A 101 2.09 -1.32 -5.73
C PHE A 101 3.11 -1.77 -6.77
N ALA A 102 2.69 -2.59 -7.73
CA ALA A 102 3.53 -3.05 -8.83
C ALA A 102 4.10 -1.88 -9.65
N GLY A 103 3.27 -0.88 -9.97
CA GLY A 103 3.70 0.30 -10.71
C GLY A 103 4.71 1.18 -9.96
N LEU A 104 4.78 1.12 -8.62
CA LEU A 104 5.75 1.90 -7.84
C LEU A 104 7.19 1.39 -7.95
N ILE A 105 7.35 0.09 -8.17
CA ILE A 105 8.65 -0.60 -8.14
C ILE A 105 8.95 -1.36 -9.44
N ASP A 106 8.15 -1.12 -10.48
CA ASP A 106 8.25 -1.75 -11.81
C ASP A 106 8.34 -3.28 -11.74
N VAL A 107 7.38 -3.93 -11.06
CA VAL A 107 7.28 -5.40 -10.98
C VAL A 107 5.98 -5.90 -11.58
N PRO A 108 5.83 -7.21 -11.89
CA PRO A 108 4.57 -7.73 -12.40
C PRO A 108 3.38 -7.52 -11.46
N ASP A 109 2.21 -7.20 -12.01
CA ASP A 109 0.96 -7.05 -11.25
C ASP A 109 0.55 -8.33 -10.49
N THR A 110 1.00 -9.49 -10.96
CA THR A 110 0.76 -10.80 -10.32
C THR A 110 1.70 -11.10 -9.16
N ALA A 111 2.73 -10.27 -8.93
CA ALA A 111 3.72 -10.48 -7.88
C ALA A 111 3.06 -10.51 -6.49
N ASP A 112 3.56 -11.41 -5.65
CA ASP A 112 3.22 -11.48 -4.24
C ASP A 112 4.19 -10.60 -3.45
N LEU A 113 3.64 -9.55 -2.84
CA LEU A 113 4.37 -8.57 -2.04
C LEU A 113 4.13 -8.85 -0.56
N SER A 114 5.17 -8.75 0.25
CA SER A 114 5.07 -8.91 1.70
C SER A 114 4.79 -7.57 2.37
N LEU A 115 3.70 -7.49 3.14
CA LEU A 115 3.39 -6.33 3.98
C LEU A 115 3.87 -6.57 5.41
N PHE A 116 4.65 -5.62 5.91
CA PHE A 116 5.15 -5.58 7.28
C PHE A 116 4.68 -4.33 8.01
N LYS A 117 4.42 -4.47 9.31
CA LYS A 117 4.29 -3.37 10.25
C LYS A 117 5.65 -3.10 10.89
N VAL A 118 6.02 -1.83 10.98
CA VAL A 118 7.22 -1.40 11.69
C VAL A 118 6.91 -1.33 13.19
N MET A 119 7.56 -2.18 13.96
CA MET A 119 7.37 -2.28 15.42
C MET A 119 8.36 -1.45 16.21
N ALA A 120 9.51 -1.15 15.61
CA ALA A 120 10.48 -0.21 16.13
C ALA A 120 11.29 0.36 14.97
N GLU A 121 11.60 1.65 15.05
CA GLU A 121 12.50 2.36 14.15
C GLU A 121 13.59 3.03 15.00
N ASP A 122 14.83 2.83 14.62
CA ASP A 122 15.97 3.61 15.10
C ASP A 122 16.60 4.28 13.87
N PRO A 123 16.48 5.62 13.70
CA PRO A 123 17.09 6.34 12.58
C PRO A 123 18.63 6.39 12.67
N GLY A 124 19.22 5.98 13.81
CA GLY A 124 20.66 5.96 14.00
C GLY A 124 21.29 7.34 13.79
N LYS A 125 22.31 7.40 12.92
CA LYS A 125 23.04 8.64 12.57
C LYS A 125 22.68 9.20 11.20
N ALA A 126 21.62 8.69 10.59
CA ALA A 126 21.23 9.10 9.26
C ALA A 126 20.85 10.58 9.23
N ARG A 127 21.46 11.33 8.30
CA ARG A 127 21.26 12.78 8.20
C ARG A 127 19.79 13.17 7.97
N ASN A 128 19.06 12.30 7.27
CA ASN A 128 17.67 12.56 6.90
C ASN A 128 16.66 11.84 7.81
N GLY A 129 17.09 11.12 8.84
CA GLY A 129 16.22 10.26 9.65
C GLY A 129 15.98 8.89 9.02
N GLY A 130 14.73 8.42 9.11
CA GLY A 130 14.31 7.10 8.63
C GLY A 130 13.98 7.03 7.14
N LEU A 131 13.33 5.95 6.73
CA LEU A 131 12.84 5.74 5.35
C LEU A 131 11.76 6.76 4.98
N CYS A 132 11.03 7.27 5.98
CA CYS A 132 10.08 8.38 5.88
C CYS A 132 10.66 9.74 6.33
N GLY A 133 11.98 9.85 6.38
CA GLY A 133 12.66 11.08 6.76
C GLY A 133 12.49 11.40 8.25
N ALA A 134 11.93 12.58 8.55
CA ALA A 134 11.62 12.99 9.93
C ALA A 134 10.33 12.35 10.48
N THR A 135 9.46 11.82 9.61
CA THR A 135 8.24 11.14 10.01
C THR A 135 8.55 9.66 10.26
N PRO A 136 8.01 9.04 11.33
CA PRO A 136 8.18 7.61 11.54
C PRO A 136 7.60 6.77 10.41
N THR A 137 8.34 5.75 9.99
CA THR A 137 7.88 4.72 9.07
C THR A 137 7.01 3.73 9.84
N THR A 138 5.81 3.44 9.35
CA THR A 138 4.85 2.58 10.06
C THR A 138 4.58 1.26 9.34
N TYR A 139 4.71 1.24 8.01
CA TYR A 139 4.55 0.04 7.20
C TYR A 139 5.60 -0.04 6.10
N LEU A 140 6.02 -1.26 5.80
CA LEU A 140 6.87 -1.57 4.65
C LEU A 140 6.16 -2.58 3.76
N VAL A 141 6.18 -2.35 2.46
CA VAL A 141 5.85 -3.38 1.47
C VAL A 141 7.14 -3.79 0.79
N THR A 142 7.43 -5.09 0.75
CA THR A 142 8.65 -5.61 0.13
C THR A 142 8.36 -6.66 -0.93
N TYR A 143 9.29 -6.78 -1.86
CA TYR A 143 9.32 -7.83 -2.86
C TYR A 143 10.75 -8.30 -3.06
N VAL A 144 10.96 -9.61 -3.09
CA VAL A 144 12.22 -10.22 -3.49
C VAL A 144 11.94 -11.00 -4.77
N GLY A 145 12.56 -10.60 -5.87
CA GLY A 145 12.29 -11.19 -7.17
C GLY A 145 12.95 -10.40 -8.28
N VAL A 146 12.27 -10.27 -9.43
CA VAL A 146 12.78 -9.54 -10.61
C VAL A 146 11.88 -8.37 -10.96
N ASP A 147 12.47 -7.25 -11.40
CA ASP A 147 11.71 -6.14 -11.98
C ASP A 147 11.27 -6.42 -13.43
N GLY A 148 10.61 -5.44 -14.06
CA GLY A 148 10.18 -5.47 -15.45
C GLY A 148 11.32 -5.59 -16.47
N SER A 149 12.55 -5.29 -16.07
CA SER A 149 13.76 -5.49 -16.88
C SER A 149 14.38 -6.88 -16.72
N GLY A 150 13.92 -7.66 -15.73
CA GLY A 150 14.46 -8.96 -15.37
C GLY A 150 15.61 -8.91 -14.37
N ALA A 151 15.93 -7.73 -13.80
CA ALA A 151 16.97 -7.59 -12.81
C ALA A 151 16.50 -8.08 -11.44
N ALA A 152 17.27 -8.98 -10.81
CA ALA A 152 16.94 -9.50 -9.49
C ALA A 152 17.21 -8.44 -8.40
N GLY A 153 16.29 -8.33 -7.46
CA GLY A 153 16.36 -7.31 -6.42
C GLY A 153 15.47 -7.56 -5.21
N LEU A 154 15.80 -6.83 -4.15
CA LEU A 154 14.89 -6.51 -3.06
C LEU A 154 14.36 -5.09 -3.29
N PHE A 155 13.04 -4.98 -3.31
CA PHE A 155 12.31 -3.73 -3.48
C PHE A 155 11.60 -3.43 -2.16
N VAL A 156 11.71 -2.20 -1.67
CA VAL A 156 11.09 -1.75 -0.43
C VAL A 156 10.31 -0.46 -0.70
N ILE A 157 9.05 -0.44 -0.30
CA ILE A 157 8.16 0.72 -0.35
C ILE A 157 7.85 1.10 1.09
N ALA A 158 8.19 2.33 1.47
CA ALA A 158 8.00 2.83 2.82
C ALA A 158 6.75 3.72 2.89
N PHE A 159 5.94 3.47 3.92
CA PHE A 159 4.75 4.25 4.22
C PHE A 159 4.77 4.77 5.66
N SER A 160 4.20 5.95 5.85
CA SER A 160 3.78 6.47 7.15
C SER A 160 2.24 6.41 7.26
N GLY A 161 1.71 6.64 8.45
CA GLY A 161 0.26 6.62 8.70
C GLY A 161 -0.17 5.52 9.68
N GLN A 162 -1.43 5.56 10.10
CA GLN A 162 -1.93 4.68 11.16
C GLN A 162 -2.39 3.31 10.65
N ALA A 163 -2.96 3.25 9.44
CA ALA A 163 -3.40 1.99 8.82
C ALA A 163 -2.41 1.48 7.77
N ALA A 164 -2.52 0.18 7.49
CA ALA A 164 -1.79 -0.44 6.41
C ALA A 164 -2.14 0.19 5.05
N PRO A 165 -1.18 0.34 4.13
CA PRO A 165 -1.44 0.93 2.82
C PRO A 165 -2.42 0.08 2.01
N GLY A 166 -3.33 0.75 1.31
CA GLY A 166 -4.35 0.09 0.49
C GLY A 166 -5.40 1.07 -0.04
N ALA A 167 -6.24 0.57 -0.94
CA ALA A 167 -7.31 1.35 -1.60
C ALA A 167 -8.23 2.14 -0.65
N ASN A 168 -8.44 1.63 0.57
CA ASN A 168 -9.35 2.21 1.57
C ASN A 168 -8.63 2.94 2.70
N SER A 169 -7.32 3.19 2.57
CA SER A 169 -6.48 3.79 3.61
C SER A 169 -5.79 5.06 3.07
N PRO A 170 -6.56 6.13 2.80
CA PRO A 170 -6.03 7.39 2.27
C PRO A 170 -5.02 8.08 3.20
N GLU A 171 -4.99 7.73 4.47
CA GLU A 171 -4.05 8.20 5.48
C GLU A 171 -2.66 7.54 5.41
N ALA A 172 -2.50 6.49 4.60
CA ALA A 172 -1.20 5.89 4.35
C ALA A 172 -0.45 6.74 3.32
N GLU A 173 0.61 7.41 3.76
CA GLU A 173 1.40 8.30 2.90
C GLU A 173 2.63 7.56 2.37
N LEU A 174 2.79 7.56 1.04
CA LEU A 174 3.98 7.01 0.39
C LEU A 174 5.18 7.93 0.67
N CYS A 175 6.20 7.39 1.35
CA CYS A 175 7.41 8.12 1.66
C CYS A 175 8.49 7.95 0.59
N GLY A 176 8.65 6.73 0.07
CA GLY A 176 9.70 6.45 -0.91
C GLY A 176 9.78 4.98 -1.31
N THR A 177 10.47 4.75 -2.43
CA THR A 177 10.81 3.44 -2.96
C THR A 177 12.34 3.26 -2.99
N PHE A 178 12.77 2.07 -2.60
CA PHE A 178 14.17 1.71 -2.43
C PHE A 178 14.44 0.37 -3.10
N MET A 179 15.53 0.28 -3.85
CA MET A 179 15.90 -0.93 -4.59
C MET A 179 17.31 -1.35 -4.21
N TYR A 180 17.48 -2.65 -4.00
CA TYR A 180 18.74 -3.26 -3.60
C TYR A 180 19.01 -4.51 -4.44
N ALA A 181 20.23 -4.70 -4.92
CA ALA A 181 20.66 -5.93 -5.58
C ALA A 181 21.18 -6.92 -4.54
N PRO A 182 20.92 -8.24 -4.66
CA PRO A 182 21.52 -9.24 -3.78
C PRO A 182 23.05 -9.17 -3.83
N LYS A 183 23.72 -9.20 -2.67
CA LYS A 183 25.17 -9.39 -2.64
C LYS A 183 25.47 -10.86 -2.87
N THR A 184 26.19 -11.17 -3.95
CA THR A 184 26.85 -12.46 -4.08
C THR A 184 27.98 -12.52 -3.05
N GLY A 185 27.88 -13.45 -2.11
CA GLY A 185 28.94 -13.72 -1.13
C GLY A 185 30.20 -14.30 -1.75
#